data_AF-A0A2G9V3Y8-F1
#
_entry.id   AF-A0A2G9V3Y8-F1
#
_cell.length_a   1.000
_cell.length_b   1.000
_cell.length_c   1.000
_cell.angle_alpha   90.00
_cell.angle_beta   90.00
_cell.angle_gamma   90.00
#
_symmetry.space_group_name_H-M   'P 1'
#
loop_
_entity.id
_entity.type
_entity.pdbx_description
1 polymer ?
#
loop_
_entity_poly.entity_id
_entity_poly.type
_entity_poly.pdbx_seq_one_letter_code
_entity_poly.pdbx_strand_id
1 'polypeptide(L)'
;MSASGTFLSYIGDQTIDEGKDDLPARFKAFHERWDIPLCSIHSIFYAPVRLSFNDISSWDAELKSFPMYFVVPADIVQHDLDRMAQHWQLSRFPIWVWSSPTGVSLLRSSNYDVNWEAPHLNDKVAKCVARGTKGEHPPHSIALNPDITPQKIASSFDRLRRYCSAESYEQFASRDKDWLARINQTGWLQLINYCLSAAAEGIESLMDHGCSVIIYGLDSLISKEWIALGHPFAQRLFGVSGGSNEAVTAPTFLVFLDCLAQLIRLYPMQYV
;
A
#
# COMPACT_ATOMS: atom_id res chain seq x y z
N MET A 1 41.70 8.55 -6.92
CA MET A 1 41.35 7.64 -8.01
C MET A 1 39.84 7.58 -8.08
N SER A 2 39.28 8.21 -9.10
CA SER A 2 37.85 8.34 -9.37
C SER A 2 37.35 7.02 -9.98
N ALA A 3 36.42 6.33 -9.31
CA ALA A 3 35.75 5.17 -9.88
C ALA A 3 34.42 5.63 -10.48
N SER A 4 34.39 5.72 -11.80
CA SER A 4 33.23 6.01 -12.63
C SER A 4 32.12 4.98 -12.41
N GLY A 5 30.89 5.47 -12.26
CA GLY A 5 29.70 4.66 -12.19
C GLY A 5 29.23 4.23 -13.57
N THR A 6 28.95 2.93 -13.70
CA THR A 6 28.11 2.32 -14.74
C THR A 6 27.64 0.99 -14.16
N PHE A 7 26.37 0.63 -14.34
CA PHE A 7 25.84 -0.72 -14.65
C PHE A 7 24.33 -0.78 -14.33
N LEU A 8 23.54 -0.27 -15.27
CA LEU A 8 22.20 -0.76 -15.57
C LEU A 8 22.37 -1.98 -16.50
N SER A 9 22.07 -3.18 -16.01
CA SER A 9 21.87 -4.37 -16.85
C SER A 9 21.13 -5.38 -15.99
N TYR A 10 19.99 -5.97 -16.37
CA TYR A 10 19.77 -6.66 -17.64
C TYR A 10 18.26 -6.96 -17.78
N ILE A 11 17.59 -6.42 -18.80
CA ILE A 11 16.35 -7.00 -19.33
C ILE A 11 16.78 -7.85 -20.52
N GLY A 12 16.35 -9.12 -20.53
CA GLY A 12 16.70 -10.08 -21.56
C GLY A 12 16.38 -9.60 -22.98
N ASP A 13 17.39 -9.74 -23.83
CA ASP A 13 17.36 -9.83 -25.29
C ASP A 13 16.90 -8.65 -26.15
N GLN A 14 17.12 -7.42 -25.67
CA GLN A 14 17.46 -6.33 -26.58
C GLN A 14 18.61 -5.52 -25.97
N THR A 15 19.73 -5.48 -26.69
CA THR A 15 20.82 -4.53 -26.46
C THR A 15 20.24 -3.12 -26.45
N ILE A 16 19.98 -2.56 -25.26
CA ILE A 16 19.66 -1.15 -25.11
C ILE A 16 20.98 -0.41 -25.31
N ASP A 17 21.05 0.28 -26.44
CA ASP A 17 22.14 1.16 -26.86
C ASP A 17 22.44 2.16 -25.72
N GLU A 18 23.69 2.21 -25.28
CA GLU A 18 24.18 3.08 -24.21
C GLU A 18 24.03 4.55 -24.63
N GLY A 19 22.84 5.13 -24.45
CA GLY A 19 22.60 6.52 -24.85
C GLY A 19 21.16 7.00 -24.90
N LYS A 20 20.14 6.17 -24.63
CA LYS A 20 18.75 6.64 -24.56
C LYS A 20 18.05 6.25 -23.26
N ASP A 21 17.80 7.26 -22.44
CA ASP A 21 16.80 7.29 -21.38
C ASP A 21 15.41 6.97 -21.95
N ASP A 22 15.06 5.70 -22.12
CA ASP A 22 13.75 5.29 -22.66
C ASP A 22 12.80 4.78 -21.56
N LEU A 23 12.86 5.40 -20.38
CA LEU A 23 11.73 5.36 -19.45
C LEU A 23 10.56 6.13 -20.10
N PRO A 24 9.35 5.53 -20.22
CA PRO A 24 8.18 6.22 -20.74
C PRO A 24 8.01 7.58 -20.04
N ALA A 25 7.67 8.65 -20.78
CA ALA A 25 7.67 10.03 -20.27
C ALA A 25 6.91 10.22 -18.94
N ARG A 26 5.87 9.41 -18.67
CA ARG A 26 5.14 9.40 -17.38
C ARG A 26 5.99 9.00 -16.17
N PHE A 27 7.06 8.22 -16.36
CA PHE A 27 8.00 7.81 -15.30
C PHE A 27 9.12 8.83 -15.10
N LYS A 28 9.58 9.50 -16.17
CA LYS A 28 10.41 10.70 -16.03
C LYS A 28 9.66 11.79 -15.24
N ALA A 29 8.39 11.97 -15.55
CA ALA A 29 7.49 12.83 -14.78
C ALA A 29 7.21 12.31 -13.35
N PHE A 30 7.29 11.00 -13.09
CA PHE A 30 7.11 10.44 -11.74
C PHE A 30 8.30 10.80 -10.84
N HIS A 31 9.51 10.78 -11.38
CA HIS A 31 10.74 11.26 -10.74
C HIS A 31 10.65 12.76 -10.42
N GLU A 32 10.18 13.59 -11.35
CA GLU A 32 10.06 15.04 -11.18
C GLU A 32 8.87 15.48 -10.32
N ARG A 33 7.75 14.75 -10.33
CA ARG A 33 6.49 15.16 -9.67
C ARG A 33 6.42 14.81 -8.18
N TRP A 34 7.16 13.80 -7.73
CA TRP A 34 7.13 13.35 -6.34
C TRP A 34 8.45 13.59 -5.60
N ASP A 35 9.42 14.22 -6.27
CA ASP A 35 10.74 14.56 -5.71
C ASP A 35 11.38 13.36 -4.99
N ILE A 36 11.12 12.15 -5.49
CA ILE A 36 11.68 10.92 -4.91
C ILE A 36 13.15 10.95 -5.27
N PRO A 37 14.06 11.14 -4.31
CA PRO A 37 15.48 11.13 -4.59
C PRO A 37 15.88 9.69 -4.89
N LEU A 38 15.75 9.28 -6.16
CA LEU A 38 16.30 8.02 -6.67
C LEU A 38 17.81 7.94 -6.43
N CYS A 39 18.46 9.09 -6.18
CA CYS A 39 19.87 9.19 -5.80
C CYS A 39 20.22 8.48 -4.49
N SER A 40 19.24 8.12 -3.65
CA SER A 40 19.51 7.41 -2.39
C SER A 40 19.50 5.89 -2.52
N ILE A 41 18.98 5.29 -3.61
CA ILE A 41 19.02 3.84 -3.83
C ILE A 41 19.45 3.54 -5.26
N HIS A 42 20.74 3.28 -5.44
CA HIS A 42 21.35 2.88 -6.72
C HIS A 42 20.97 1.45 -7.16
N SER A 43 19.99 0.84 -6.49
CA SER A 43 19.68 -0.58 -6.56
C SER A 43 18.17 -0.82 -6.57
N ILE A 44 17.44 -0.10 -7.41
CA ILE A 44 16.01 -0.36 -7.68
C ILE A 44 15.74 -0.43 -9.19
N PHE A 45 14.75 -1.24 -9.57
CA PHE A 45 14.34 -1.42 -10.97
C PHE A 45 12.81 -1.33 -11.13
N TYR A 46 12.36 -0.86 -12.30
CA TYR A 46 10.95 -0.80 -12.69
C TYR A 46 10.52 -2.10 -13.37
N ALA A 47 9.85 -2.98 -12.63
CA ALA A 47 9.31 -4.23 -13.17
C ALA A 47 7.94 -4.01 -13.84
N PRO A 48 7.75 -4.41 -15.12
CA PRO A 48 6.44 -4.37 -15.76
C PRO A 48 5.55 -5.50 -15.24
N VAL A 49 4.24 -5.27 -15.11
CA VAL A 49 3.29 -6.33 -14.67
C VAL A 49 3.16 -7.49 -15.66
N ARG A 50 3.47 -7.25 -16.93
CA ARG A 50 3.44 -8.27 -18.01
C ARG A 50 4.84 -8.82 -18.30
N LEU A 51 5.50 -9.35 -17.29
CA LEU A 51 6.66 -10.20 -17.54
C LEU A 51 6.14 -11.49 -18.19
N SER A 52 6.82 -11.89 -19.27
CA SER A 52 6.43 -12.96 -20.19
C SER A 52 6.32 -14.31 -19.49
N PHE A 53 5.16 -14.59 -18.88
CA PHE A 53 4.76 -15.94 -18.55
C PHE A 53 4.27 -16.62 -19.82
N ASN A 54 5.16 -17.35 -20.50
CA ASN A 54 4.90 -17.95 -21.80
C ASN A 54 3.85 -19.08 -21.82
N ASP A 55 3.07 -19.28 -20.74
CA ASP A 55 2.01 -20.28 -20.70
C ASP A 55 0.96 -19.95 -19.64
N ILE A 56 0.17 -18.89 -19.82
CA ILE A 56 -0.87 -18.59 -18.84
C ILE A 56 -2.16 -18.04 -19.47
N SER A 57 -3.13 -18.93 -19.67
CA SER A 57 -4.53 -18.58 -19.95
C SER A 57 -5.38 -18.36 -18.69
N SER A 58 -4.78 -18.30 -17.49
CA SER A 58 -5.53 -18.25 -16.21
C SER A 58 -5.14 -17.16 -15.19
N TRP A 59 -3.97 -16.51 -15.28
CA TRP A 59 -3.49 -15.57 -14.24
C TRP A 59 -3.64 -14.09 -14.64
N ASP A 60 -4.13 -13.82 -15.85
CA ASP A 60 -4.52 -12.47 -16.31
C ASP A 60 -5.59 -11.82 -15.40
N ALA A 61 -6.27 -12.60 -14.55
CA ALA A 61 -7.25 -12.11 -13.60
C ALA A 61 -6.65 -11.66 -12.25
N GLU A 62 -5.54 -12.26 -11.82
CA GLU A 62 -5.00 -12.10 -10.46
C GLU A 62 -3.97 -10.96 -10.37
N LEU A 63 -3.15 -10.77 -11.41
CA LEU A 63 -2.17 -9.67 -11.52
C LEU A 63 -2.78 -8.30 -11.87
N LYS A 64 -4.10 -8.23 -12.14
CA LYS A 64 -4.84 -6.98 -12.40
C LYS A 64 -4.82 -5.97 -11.24
N SER A 65 -4.21 -6.34 -10.11
CA SER A 65 -4.18 -5.56 -8.88
C SER A 65 -2.90 -4.71 -8.69
N PHE A 66 -1.88 -4.90 -9.54
CA PHE A 66 -0.66 -4.09 -9.55
C PHE A 66 -0.73 -2.91 -10.54
N PRO A 67 0.06 -1.84 -10.31
CA PRO A 67 0.19 -0.77 -11.29
C PRO A 67 0.96 -1.35 -12.46
N MET A 68 0.73 -0.86 -13.68
CA MET A 68 1.42 -1.34 -14.89
C MET A 68 2.94 -1.52 -14.73
N TYR A 69 3.57 -0.72 -13.85
CA TYR A 69 4.95 -0.85 -13.40
C TYR A 69 5.03 -0.65 -11.89
N PHE A 70 5.89 -1.41 -11.22
CA PHE A 70 6.20 -1.26 -9.80
C PHE A 70 7.71 -1.29 -9.57
N VAL A 71 8.16 -0.86 -8.39
CA VAL A 71 9.57 -0.73 -8.04
C VAL A 71 9.95 -1.77 -6.98
N VAL A 72 11.04 -2.48 -7.23
CA VAL A 72 11.62 -3.50 -6.34
C VAL A 72 13.14 -3.31 -6.21
N PRO A 73 13.78 -3.82 -5.13
CA PRO A 73 15.23 -3.83 -5.04
C PRO A 73 15.87 -4.60 -6.21
N ALA A 74 17.00 -4.11 -6.73
CA ALA A 74 17.66 -4.62 -7.94
C ALA A 74 18.16 -6.07 -7.82
N ASP A 75 18.43 -6.53 -6.61
CA ASP A 75 18.84 -7.90 -6.32
C ASP A 75 17.67 -8.91 -6.29
N ILE A 76 16.44 -8.42 -6.43
CA ILE A 76 15.24 -9.24 -6.62
C ILE A 76 15.09 -9.49 -8.13
N VAL A 77 15.36 -10.72 -8.55
CA VAL A 77 15.30 -11.13 -9.96
C VAL A 77 13.93 -11.65 -10.33
N GLN A 78 13.67 -11.83 -11.63
CA GLN A 78 12.39 -12.32 -12.14
C GLN A 78 11.91 -13.60 -11.44
N HIS A 79 12.82 -14.56 -11.24
CA HIS A 79 12.51 -15.81 -10.57
C HIS A 79 11.96 -15.60 -9.15
N ASP A 80 12.52 -14.64 -8.40
CA ASP A 80 12.00 -14.32 -7.07
C ASP A 80 10.59 -13.74 -7.15
N LEU A 81 10.34 -12.82 -8.11
CA LEU A 81 9.03 -12.22 -8.33
C LEU A 81 7.97 -13.28 -8.63
N ASP A 82 8.29 -14.25 -9.48
CA ASP A 82 7.36 -15.33 -9.85
C ASP A 82 7.00 -16.20 -8.66
N ARG A 83 7.98 -16.50 -7.79
CA ARG A 83 7.75 -17.27 -6.56
C ARG A 83 6.98 -16.44 -5.54
N MET A 84 7.30 -15.15 -5.38
CA MET A 84 6.57 -14.27 -4.48
C MET A 84 5.11 -14.08 -4.92
N ALA A 85 4.84 -13.98 -6.22
CA ALA A 85 3.48 -13.89 -6.75
C ALA A 85 2.62 -15.12 -6.40
N GLN A 86 3.24 -16.29 -6.21
CA GLN A 86 2.58 -17.53 -5.84
C GLN A 86 2.26 -17.63 -4.34
N HIS A 87 3.08 -17.00 -3.50
CA HIS A 87 3.01 -17.16 -2.04
C HIS A 87 2.39 -15.98 -1.31
N TRP A 88 2.21 -14.85 -1.98
CA TRP A 88 1.56 -13.67 -1.40
C TRP A 88 0.08 -13.63 -1.76
N GLN A 89 -0.73 -13.23 -0.79
CA GLN A 89 -2.17 -13.08 -0.99
C GLN A 89 -2.46 -12.09 -2.11
N LEU A 90 -3.32 -12.49 -3.06
CA LEU A 90 -3.61 -11.72 -4.28
C LEU A 90 -2.36 -11.41 -5.12
N SER A 91 -1.31 -12.21 -4.97
CA SER A 91 0.03 -12.02 -5.54
C SER A 91 0.72 -10.73 -5.10
N ARG A 92 0.26 -10.07 -4.03
CA ARG A 92 0.74 -8.72 -3.64
C ARG A 92 1.97 -8.76 -2.73
N PHE A 93 3.10 -9.15 -3.31
CA PHE A 93 4.39 -9.11 -2.65
C PHE A 93 4.88 -7.68 -2.35
N PRO A 94 5.95 -7.51 -1.53
CA PRO A 94 6.41 -6.20 -1.11
C PRO A 94 6.87 -5.36 -2.30
N ILE A 95 6.30 -4.17 -2.42
CA ILE A 95 6.68 -3.19 -3.43
C ILE A 95 6.96 -1.84 -2.79
N TRP A 96 7.88 -1.11 -3.39
CA TRP A 96 8.26 0.23 -2.99
C TRP A 96 7.13 1.23 -3.24
N VAL A 97 6.87 2.11 -2.27
CA VAL A 97 5.87 3.18 -2.41
C VAL A 97 6.40 4.58 -2.11
N TRP A 98 7.41 4.71 -1.26
CA TRP A 98 7.97 6.01 -0.90
C TRP A 98 9.40 5.88 -0.37
N SER A 99 10.17 6.97 -0.44
CA SER A 99 11.47 7.07 0.22
C SER A 99 11.85 8.49 0.58
N SER A 100 12.67 8.59 1.62
CA SER A 100 13.25 9.85 2.09
C SER A 100 14.58 10.18 1.40
N PRO A 101 14.95 11.46 1.24
CA PRO A 101 16.32 11.88 0.94
C PRO A 101 17.37 11.30 1.89
N THR A 102 17.00 11.05 3.16
CA THR A 102 17.89 10.43 4.16
C THR A 102 18.20 8.96 3.85
N GLY A 103 17.53 8.36 2.88
CA GLY A 103 17.81 7.02 2.40
C GLY A 103 17.07 5.92 3.15
N VAL A 104 15.90 6.22 3.73
CA VAL A 104 14.92 5.22 4.22
C VAL A 104 13.78 5.04 3.22
N SER A 105 13.12 3.89 3.26
CA SER A 105 12.06 3.53 2.32
C SER A 105 10.84 2.93 2.99
N LEU A 106 9.67 3.19 2.41
CA LEU A 106 8.41 2.56 2.76
C LEU A 106 8.02 1.58 1.64
N LEU A 107 7.77 0.34 2.04
CA LEU A 107 7.22 -0.71 1.19
C LEU A 107 5.85 -1.13 1.73
N ARG A 108 5.02 -1.64 0.82
CA ARG A 108 3.73 -2.27 1.17
C ARG A 108 3.65 -3.66 0.58
N SER A 109 2.98 -4.55 1.31
CA SER A 109 2.77 -5.94 0.95
C SER A 109 1.40 -6.41 1.45
N SER A 110 0.84 -7.43 0.82
CA SER A 110 -0.14 -8.29 1.48
C SER A 110 0.56 -9.19 2.49
N ASN A 111 -0.24 -9.93 3.26
CA ASN A 111 0.29 -11.10 3.95
C ASN A 111 0.77 -12.15 2.95
N TYR A 112 1.73 -12.96 3.40
CA TYR A 112 2.23 -14.13 2.69
C TYR A 112 1.86 -15.41 3.42
N ASP A 113 1.82 -16.50 2.68
CA ASP A 113 1.45 -17.81 3.20
C ASP A 113 2.48 -18.31 4.21
N VAL A 114 1.99 -18.99 5.25
CA VAL A 114 2.85 -19.63 6.25
C VAL A 114 3.41 -20.91 5.64
N ASN A 115 4.46 -20.77 4.84
CA ASN A 115 5.19 -21.87 4.22
C ASN A 115 6.70 -21.71 4.45
N TRP A 116 7.48 -22.67 3.95
CA TRP A 116 8.94 -22.66 4.18
C TRP A 116 9.66 -21.60 3.33
N GLU A 117 9.10 -21.19 2.19
CA GLU A 117 9.80 -20.39 1.19
C GLU A 117 9.50 -18.89 1.30
N ALA A 118 8.24 -18.52 1.54
CA ALA A 118 7.81 -17.13 1.63
C ALA A 118 8.60 -16.34 2.69
N PRO A 119 8.90 -16.88 3.89
CA PRO A 119 9.78 -16.20 4.85
C PRO A 119 11.20 -15.96 4.32
N HIS A 120 11.76 -16.89 3.54
CA HIS A 120 13.09 -16.72 2.95
C HIS A 120 13.11 -15.66 1.83
N LEU A 121 12.08 -15.63 0.98
CA LEU A 121 11.92 -14.58 -0.02
C LEU A 121 11.72 -13.22 0.66
N ASN A 122 10.94 -13.17 1.75
CA ASN A 122 10.73 -11.95 2.51
C ASN A 122 12.00 -11.45 3.20
N ASP A 123 12.81 -12.35 3.77
CA ASP A 123 14.13 -12.02 4.33
C ASP A 123 15.09 -11.53 3.24
N LYS A 124 15.05 -12.10 2.04
CA LYS A 124 15.80 -11.60 0.89
C LYS A 124 15.40 -10.16 0.57
N VAL A 125 14.10 -9.85 0.50
CA VAL A 125 13.61 -8.47 0.30
C VAL A 125 14.13 -7.55 1.41
N ALA A 126 13.98 -7.94 2.68
CA ALA A 126 14.42 -7.15 3.82
C ALA A 126 15.92 -6.82 3.77
N LYS A 127 16.76 -7.80 3.41
CA LYS A 127 18.21 -7.61 3.21
C LYS A 127 18.54 -6.71 2.03
N CYS A 128 17.77 -6.80 0.94
CA CYS A 128 17.98 -5.93 -0.22
C CYS A 128 17.58 -4.48 0.11
N VAL A 129 16.48 -4.29 0.82
CA VAL A 129 16.06 -2.98 1.32
C VAL A 129 17.13 -2.42 2.26
N ALA A 130 17.56 -3.19 3.27
CA ALA A 130 18.59 -2.77 4.22
C ALA A 130 19.93 -2.39 3.55
N ARG A 131 20.32 -3.07 2.46
CA ARG A 131 21.52 -2.70 1.69
C ARG A 131 21.31 -1.46 0.82
N GLY A 132 20.11 -1.30 0.26
CA GLY A 132 19.75 -0.17 -0.59
C GLY A 132 19.52 1.12 0.19
N THR A 133 19.09 1.00 1.45
CA THR A 133 18.85 2.12 2.36
C THR A 133 20.08 2.32 3.26
N LYS A 134 20.49 3.55 3.58
CA LYS A 134 21.67 3.81 4.44
C LYS A 134 21.45 3.43 5.92
N GLY A 135 20.43 2.63 6.22
CA GLY A 135 20.05 2.23 7.58
C GLY A 135 20.93 1.11 8.12
N GLU A 136 21.22 1.16 9.42
CA GLU A 136 22.01 0.13 10.12
C GLU A 136 21.19 -1.13 10.45
N HIS A 137 19.87 -1.08 10.24
CA HIS A 137 18.93 -2.09 10.72
C HIS A 137 18.04 -2.63 9.60
N PRO A 138 17.60 -3.91 9.69
CA PRO A 138 16.59 -4.43 8.79
C PRO A 138 15.31 -3.61 8.89
N PRO A 139 14.49 -3.56 7.83
CA PRO A 139 13.28 -2.77 7.84
C PRO A 139 12.30 -3.24 8.93
N HIS A 140 11.69 -2.28 9.62
CA HIS A 140 10.63 -2.53 10.59
C HIS A 140 9.39 -3.08 9.89
N SER A 141 8.81 -4.14 10.44
CA SER A 141 7.65 -4.82 9.87
C SER A 141 6.39 -4.47 10.64
N ILE A 142 5.48 -3.76 10.00
CA ILE A 142 4.18 -3.39 10.58
C ILE A 142 3.13 -4.33 10.02
N ALA A 143 2.60 -5.23 10.85
CA ALA A 143 1.51 -6.11 10.46
C ALA A 143 0.16 -5.47 10.83
N LEU A 144 -0.67 -5.20 9.82
CA LEU A 144 -2.00 -4.67 10.06
C LEU A 144 -2.93 -5.74 10.65
N ASN A 145 -3.86 -5.30 11.49
CA ASN A 145 -4.73 -6.19 12.25
C ASN A 145 -5.71 -6.89 11.28
N PRO A 146 -5.66 -8.23 11.16
CA PRO A 146 -6.50 -8.98 10.23
C PRO A 146 -7.99 -8.89 10.55
N ASP A 147 -8.35 -8.54 11.80
CA ASP A 147 -9.75 -8.35 12.20
C ASP A 147 -10.37 -7.11 11.55
N ILE A 148 -9.57 -6.20 10.98
CA ILE A 148 -10.08 -5.01 10.30
C ILE A 148 -10.35 -5.34 8.85
N THR A 149 -11.52 -5.94 8.65
CA THR A 149 -12.03 -6.34 7.34
C THR A 149 -12.94 -5.27 6.73
N PRO A 150 -13.16 -5.31 5.40
CA PRO A 150 -14.14 -4.42 4.76
C PRO A 150 -15.54 -4.54 5.36
N GLN A 151 -15.93 -5.74 5.81
CA GLN A 151 -17.18 -6.01 6.50
C GLN A 151 -17.26 -5.29 7.86
N LYS A 152 -16.16 -5.27 8.62
CA LYS A 152 -16.08 -4.52 9.88
C LYS A 152 -16.19 -3.01 9.65
N ILE A 153 -15.51 -2.49 8.63
CA ILE A 153 -15.61 -1.06 8.24
C ILE A 153 -17.05 -0.72 7.84
N ALA A 154 -17.67 -1.54 6.98
CA ALA A 154 -19.05 -1.33 6.51
C ALA A 154 -20.07 -1.36 7.66
N SER A 155 -19.99 -2.35 8.54
CA SER A 155 -20.89 -2.47 9.68
C SER A 155 -20.69 -1.35 10.70
N SER A 156 -19.45 -0.90 10.92
CA SER A 156 -19.14 0.23 11.79
C SER A 156 -19.74 1.53 11.26
N PHE A 157 -19.57 1.79 9.96
CA PHE A 157 -20.15 2.96 9.30
C PHE A 157 -21.68 2.94 9.32
N ASP A 158 -22.31 1.80 9.04
CA ASP A 158 -23.78 1.74 9.04
C ASP A 158 -24.37 1.97 10.44
N ARG A 159 -23.71 1.49 11.50
CA ARG A 159 -24.08 1.83 12.90
C ARG A 159 -23.97 3.34 13.15
N LEU A 160 -22.87 3.96 12.74
CA LEU A 160 -22.66 5.41 12.88
C LEU A 160 -23.76 6.19 12.14
N ARG A 161 -23.99 5.86 10.88
CA ARG A 161 -25.00 6.49 10.02
C ARG A 161 -26.40 6.43 10.64
N ARG A 162 -26.79 5.29 11.23
CA ARG A 162 -28.09 5.12 11.90
C ARG A 162 -28.26 6.07 13.08
N TYR A 163 -27.22 6.28 13.89
CA TYR A 163 -27.30 7.22 15.00
C TYR A 163 -27.37 8.67 14.53
N CYS A 164 -26.64 9.03 13.47
CA CYS A 164 -26.65 10.38 12.89
C CYS A 164 -27.93 10.73 12.11
N SER A 165 -28.73 9.73 11.70
CA SER A 165 -29.96 9.94 10.93
C SER A 165 -31.18 9.94 11.86
N ALA A 166 -31.45 11.05 12.54
CA ALA A 166 -32.65 11.21 13.36
C ALA A 166 -33.80 11.76 12.51
N GLU A 167 -34.94 11.07 12.50
CA GLU A 167 -36.11 11.46 11.70
C GLU A 167 -37.13 12.28 12.51
N SER A 168 -36.95 12.34 13.84
CA SER A 168 -37.78 13.15 14.73
C SER A 168 -36.99 13.75 15.89
N TYR A 169 -37.55 14.78 16.50
CA TYR A 169 -36.97 15.42 17.68
C TYR A 169 -36.93 14.46 18.88
N GLU A 170 -37.95 13.63 19.08
CA GLU A 170 -38.00 12.64 20.17
C GLU A 170 -36.89 11.60 20.02
N GLN A 171 -36.64 11.14 18.79
CA GLN A 171 -35.52 10.25 18.50
C GLN A 171 -34.18 10.93 18.78
N PHE A 172 -34.01 12.18 18.36
CA PHE A 172 -32.81 12.96 18.64
C PHE A 172 -32.58 13.10 20.16
N ALA A 173 -33.58 13.58 20.91
CA ALA A 173 -33.49 13.78 22.36
C ALA A 173 -33.26 12.46 23.13
N SER A 174 -33.80 11.35 22.65
CA SER A 174 -33.51 10.01 23.20
C SER A 174 -32.07 9.59 22.96
N ARG A 175 -31.51 9.89 21.78
CA ARG A 175 -30.14 9.49 21.41
C ARG A 175 -29.09 10.36 22.11
N ASP A 176 -29.40 11.63 22.32
CA ASP A 176 -28.51 12.63 22.91
C ASP A 176 -28.04 12.25 24.32
N LYS A 177 -28.93 11.69 25.14
CA LYS A 177 -28.64 11.27 26.53
C LYS A 177 -27.42 10.36 26.68
N ASP A 178 -27.20 9.46 25.72
CA ASP A 178 -26.08 8.52 25.72
C ASP A 178 -25.23 8.65 24.44
N TRP A 179 -25.24 9.82 23.79
CA TRP A 179 -24.68 10.00 22.45
C TRP A 179 -23.23 9.50 22.34
N LEU A 180 -22.37 9.94 23.26
CA LEU A 180 -20.95 9.58 23.25
C LEU A 180 -20.74 8.07 23.40
N ALA A 181 -21.51 7.41 24.26
CA ALA A 181 -21.44 5.97 24.44
C ALA A 181 -21.88 5.23 23.18
N ARG A 182 -22.96 5.68 22.52
CA ARG A 182 -23.47 5.11 21.28
C ARG A 182 -22.47 5.24 20.14
N ILE A 183 -21.86 6.43 20.00
CA ILE A 183 -20.81 6.67 18.99
C ILE A 183 -19.59 5.80 19.24
N ASN A 184 -19.14 5.70 20.49
CA ASN A 184 -18.02 4.83 20.85
C ASN A 184 -18.31 3.35 20.53
N GLN A 185 -19.54 2.88 20.73
CA GLN A 185 -19.96 1.51 20.41
C GLN A 185 -20.04 1.21 18.90
N THR A 186 -20.05 2.22 18.03
CA THR A 186 -20.04 1.98 16.57
C THR A 186 -18.75 1.31 16.11
N GLY A 187 -17.64 1.49 16.83
CA GLY A 187 -16.32 1.06 16.39
C GLY A 187 -15.63 2.03 15.45
N TRP A 188 -16.30 3.10 14.99
CA TRP A 188 -15.78 3.94 13.92
C TRP A 188 -14.56 4.73 14.36
N LEU A 189 -14.64 5.37 15.53
CA LEU A 189 -13.52 6.12 16.10
C LEU A 189 -12.33 5.20 16.43
N GLN A 190 -12.58 3.95 16.79
CA GLN A 190 -11.53 2.96 17.01
C GLN A 190 -10.83 2.57 15.71
N LEU A 191 -11.55 2.50 14.59
CA LEU A 191 -10.95 2.31 13.26
C LEU A 191 -10.07 3.51 12.89
N ILE A 192 -10.57 4.74 13.09
CA ILE A 192 -9.79 5.97 12.84
C ILE A 192 -8.53 6.00 13.69
N ASN A 193 -8.66 5.75 15.00
CA ASN A 193 -7.54 5.73 15.92
C ASN A 193 -6.51 4.67 15.51
N TYR A 194 -6.96 3.46 15.17
CA TYR A 194 -6.08 2.39 14.72
C TYR A 194 -5.27 2.79 13.48
N CYS A 195 -5.93 3.33 12.45
CA CYS A 195 -5.26 3.77 11.23
C CYS A 195 -4.24 4.88 11.49
N LEU A 196 -4.57 5.84 12.36
CA LEU A 196 -3.66 6.92 12.74
C LEU A 196 -2.48 6.41 13.58
N SER A 197 -2.71 5.48 14.51
CA SER A 197 -1.64 4.87 15.30
C SER A 197 -0.68 4.06 14.43
N ALA A 198 -1.19 3.26 13.49
CA ALA A 198 -0.35 2.50 12.56
C ALA A 198 0.47 3.42 11.63
N ALA A 199 -0.13 4.53 11.18
CA ALA A 199 0.60 5.54 10.41
C ALA A 199 1.69 6.22 11.25
N ALA A 200 1.39 6.56 12.51
CA ALA A 200 2.36 7.16 13.43
C ALA A 200 3.54 6.23 13.71
N GLU A 201 3.29 4.94 13.96
CA GLU A 201 4.35 3.93 14.14
C GLU A 201 5.28 3.84 12.92
N GLY A 202 4.70 3.85 11.71
CA GLY A 202 5.49 3.87 10.47
C GLY A 202 6.33 5.13 10.33
N ILE A 203 5.79 6.30 10.69
CA ILE A 203 6.51 7.57 10.64
C ILE A 203 7.63 7.62 11.68
N GLU A 204 7.37 7.18 12.92
CA GLU A 204 8.37 7.11 14.00
C GLU A 204 9.55 6.22 13.59
N SER A 205 9.27 5.09 12.93
CA SER A 205 10.31 4.21 12.38
C SER A 205 11.13 4.91 11.29
N LEU A 206 10.48 5.59 10.35
CA LEU A 206 11.15 6.26 9.22
C LEU A 206 11.95 7.49 9.65
N MET A 207 11.40 8.32 10.55
CA MET A 207 11.94 9.64 10.88
C MET A 207 12.86 9.60 12.10
N ASP A 208 12.48 8.88 13.17
CA ASP A 208 13.21 8.93 14.44
C ASP A 208 14.26 7.81 14.52
N HIS A 209 13.90 6.62 14.04
CA HIS A 209 14.81 5.47 14.04
C HIS A 209 15.67 5.38 12.77
N GLY A 210 15.33 6.15 11.72
CA GLY A 210 16.04 6.10 10.44
C GLY A 210 16.01 4.70 9.80
N CYS A 211 14.94 3.93 10.05
CA CYS A 211 14.80 2.58 9.51
C CYS A 211 13.68 2.52 8.46
N SER A 212 13.91 1.72 7.43
CA SER A 212 12.90 1.45 6.40
C SER A 212 11.73 0.66 7.00
N VAL A 213 10.55 0.74 6.39
CA VAL A 213 9.33 0.09 6.89
C VAL A 213 8.70 -0.77 5.81
N ILE A 214 8.23 -1.97 6.17
CA ILE A 214 7.37 -2.81 5.33
C ILE A 214 6.03 -2.99 6.04
N ILE A 215 4.95 -2.55 5.41
CA ILE A 215 3.58 -2.73 5.91
C ILE A 215 2.96 -3.98 5.29
N TYR A 216 2.46 -4.91 6.11
CA TYR A 216 1.78 -6.14 5.73
C TYR A 216 0.28 -6.11 6.07
N GLY A 217 -0.52 -6.95 5.40
CA GLY A 217 -1.97 -7.07 5.67
C GLY A 217 -2.82 -5.95 5.05
N LEU A 218 -2.22 -5.13 4.19
CA LEU A 218 -2.91 -4.04 3.51
C LEU A 218 -4.01 -4.54 2.56
N ASP A 219 -3.88 -5.76 2.05
CA ASP A 219 -4.85 -6.41 1.17
C ASP A 219 -6.25 -6.56 1.78
N SER A 220 -6.33 -6.73 3.10
CA SER A 220 -7.60 -6.85 3.83
C SER A 220 -8.33 -5.51 3.94
N LEU A 221 -7.60 -4.41 4.19
CA LEU A 221 -8.16 -3.06 4.28
C LEU A 221 -8.43 -2.44 2.90
N ILE A 222 -7.50 -2.68 1.99
CA ILE A 222 -7.35 -2.07 0.67
C ILE A 222 -7.36 -3.22 -0.33
N SER A 223 -8.49 -3.94 -0.39
CA SER A 223 -8.73 -5.00 -1.38
C SER A 223 -8.89 -4.47 -2.82
N LYS A 224 -8.11 -3.41 -3.16
CA LYS A 224 -7.90 -2.61 -4.39
C LYS A 224 -8.04 -1.13 -4.00
N GLU A 225 -7.06 -0.28 -4.29
CA GLU A 225 -7.14 1.18 -4.13
C GLU A 225 -6.40 1.82 -5.29
N TRP A 226 -6.70 3.00 -5.81
CA TRP A 226 -7.99 3.66 -5.99
C TRP A 226 -8.08 4.07 -7.48
N ILE A 227 -7.04 4.58 -8.14
CA ILE A 227 -7.12 4.90 -9.60
C ILE A 227 -5.99 4.26 -10.43
N ALA A 228 -4.79 4.09 -9.89
CA ALA A 228 -3.66 3.53 -10.64
C ALA A 228 -3.58 1.99 -10.64
N LEU A 229 -4.38 1.31 -9.79
CA LEU A 229 -4.31 -0.14 -9.53
C LEU A 229 -5.64 -0.89 -9.75
N GLY A 230 -6.59 -0.27 -10.47
CA GLY A 230 -7.84 -0.91 -10.85
C GLY A 230 -8.86 -1.10 -9.72
N HIS A 231 -9.03 -0.11 -8.83
CA HIS A 231 -10.13 -0.18 -7.85
C HIS A 231 -11.48 0.07 -8.54
N PRO A 232 -12.47 -0.82 -8.34
CA PRO A 232 -13.79 -0.66 -8.91
C PRO A 232 -14.61 0.33 -8.06
N PHE A 233 -14.27 1.62 -8.14
CA PHE A 233 -15.08 2.71 -7.56
C PHE A 233 -16.56 2.55 -7.92
N ALA A 234 -16.84 2.16 -9.18
CA ALA A 234 -18.19 1.84 -9.65
C ALA A 234 -18.91 0.78 -8.79
N GLN A 235 -18.20 -0.28 -8.37
CA GLN A 235 -18.79 -1.38 -7.62
C GLN A 235 -18.93 -1.05 -6.14
N ARG A 236 -17.94 -0.36 -5.53
CA ARG A 236 -17.93 -0.06 -4.09
C ARG A 236 -18.58 1.26 -3.69
N LEU A 237 -18.59 2.30 -4.52
CA LEU A 237 -19.31 3.54 -4.22
C LEU A 237 -20.74 3.55 -4.79
N PHE A 238 -20.95 2.85 -5.91
CA PHE A 238 -22.21 2.94 -6.65
C PHE A 238 -22.94 1.60 -6.79
N GLY A 239 -22.45 0.52 -6.16
CA GLY A 239 -23.12 -0.78 -6.17
C GLY A 239 -23.31 -1.41 -7.55
N VAL A 240 -22.53 -0.98 -8.56
CA VAL A 240 -22.68 -1.47 -9.93
C VAL A 240 -22.19 -2.92 -10.00
N SER A 241 -23.13 -3.85 -10.03
CA SER A 241 -22.89 -5.29 -10.03
C SER A 241 -22.38 -5.76 -11.39
N GLY A 242 -21.06 -5.89 -11.53
CA GLY A 242 -20.45 -6.62 -12.64
C GLY A 242 -20.45 -8.11 -12.33
N GLY A 243 -21.59 -8.78 -12.50
CA GLY A 243 -21.77 -10.23 -12.58
C GLY A 243 -20.97 -11.12 -11.61
N SER A 244 -21.68 -11.79 -10.71
CA SER A 244 -21.21 -12.90 -9.84
C SER A 244 -20.18 -12.53 -8.76
N ASN A 245 -20.65 -11.85 -7.71
CA ASN A 245 -20.33 -12.03 -6.28
C ASN A 245 -20.78 -10.76 -5.55
N GLU A 246 -21.48 -10.87 -4.43
CA GLU A 246 -21.86 -9.74 -3.57
C GLU A 246 -20.60 -9.03 -3.07
N ALA A 247 -20.12 -8.05 -3.84
CA ALA A 247 -19.02 -7.22 -3.42
C ALA A 247 -19.49 -6.38 -2.23
N VAL A 248 -18.97 -6.69 -1.05
CA VAL A 248 -19.22 -5.92 0.17
C VAL A 248 -18.80 -4.47 -0.07
N THR A 249 -19.79 -3.58 -0.07
CA THR A 249 -19.59 -2.14 -0.15
C THR A 249 -19.06 -1.66 1.20
N ALA A 250 -17.77 -1.32 1.24
CA ALA A 250 -17.10 -0.83 2.43
C ALA A 250 -16.57 0.59 2.21
N PRO A 251 -16.86 1.54 3.10
CA PRO A 251 -16.43 2.93 2.98
C PRO A 251 -14.98 3.12 3.44
N THR A 252 -14.05 2.30 2.91
CA THR A 252 -12.61 2.38 3.25
C THR A 252 -12.03 3.77 2.93
N PHE A 253 -12.41 4.37 1.79
CA PHE A 253 -11.95 5.74 1.47
C PHE A 253 -12.43 6.75 2.50
N LEU A 254 -13.62 6.55 3.05
CA LEU A 254 -14.16 7.46 4.06
C LEU A 254 -13.38 7.36 5.37
N VAL A 255 -12.88 6.17 5.73
CA VAL A 255 -11.94 6.01 6.86
C VAL A 255 -10.69 6.86 6.63
N PHE A 256 -10.09 6.78 5.44
CA PHE A 256 -8.94 7.61 5.07
C PHE A 256 -9.26 9.11 5.14
N LEU A 257 -10.39 9.54 4.59
CA LEU A 257 -10.82 10.94 4.63
C LEU A 257 -11.07 11.44 6.06
N ASP A 258 -11.64 10.60 6.93
CA ASP A 258 -11.87 10.96 8.33
C ASP A 258 -10.53 11.05 9.09
N CYS A 259 -9.61 10.10 8.89
CA CYS A 259 -8.23 10.22 9.39
C CYS A 259 -7.57 11.54 8.96
N LEU A 260 -7.68 11.90 7.68
CA LEU A 260 -7.16 13.17 7.16
C LEU A 260 -7.86 14.37 7.81
N ALA A 261 -9.18 14.32 7.98
CA ALA A 261 -9.93 15.36 8.68
C ALA A 261 -9.49 15.52 10.14
N GLN A 262 -9.15 14.44 10.84
CA GLN A 262 -8.58 14.52 12.18
C GLN A 262 -7.20 15.20 12.17
N LEU A 263 -6.33 14.87 11.20
CA LEU A 263 -5.02 15.51 11.06
C LEU A 263 -5.14 17.01 10.77
N ILE A 264 -6.06 17.42 9.90
CA ILE A 264 -6.33 18.83 9.61
C ILE A 264 -6.81 19.57 10.87
N ARG A 265 -7.65 18.94 11.69
CA ARG A 265 -8.10 19.52 12.96
C ARG A 265 -6.96 19.69 13.98
N LEU A 266 -6.04 18.73 14.03
CA LEU A 266 -4.90 18.75 14.95
C LEU A 266 -3.81 19.73 14.50
N TYR A 267 -3.60 19.88 13.18
CA TYR A 267 -2.55 20.70 12.59
C TYR A 267 -3.11 21.68 11.54
N PRO A 268 -3.98 22.62 11.94
CA PRO A 268 -4.70 23.48 10.98
C PRO A 268 -3.79 24.35 10.13
N MET A 269 -2.57 24.65 10.57
CA MET A 269 -1.62 25.51 9.86
C MET A 269 -0.69 24.77 8.88
N GLN A 270 -0.69 23.43 8.85
CA GLN A 270 0.18 22.64 7.97
C GLN A 270 -0.47 22.32 6.61
N TYR A 271 -1.79 22.53 6.48
CA TYR A 271 -2.60 22.13 5.33
C TYR A 271 -3.31 23.32 4.66
N VAL A 272 -2.81 24.55 4.86
CA VAL A 272 -3.30 25.80 4.24
C VAL A 272 -2.61 26.06 2.92
#